data_AF-B9K7Y3-F1
#
_entry.id   AF-B9K7Y3-F1
#
_cell.length_a   1.000
_cell.length_b   1.000
_cell.length_c   1.000
_cell.angle_alpha   90.00
_cell.angle_beta   90.00
_cell.angle_gamma   90.00
#
_symmetry.space_group_name_H-M   'P 1'
#
loop_
_entity.id
_entity.type
_entity.pdbx_description
1 polymer ?
#
loop_
_entity_poly.entity_id
_entity_poly.type
_entity_poly.pdbx_seq_one_letter_code
_entity_poly.pdbx_strand_id
1 'polypeptide(L)'
;MIVLYGDHAGLYPFNREVRVNMPKILGEEYTFEKALNVPFAIHIPGSGVHRIVKTTGGQIDFLPTILNVMGIEYREGFFMGRDLLNTSHGFVALRYHVPDGSFIDDDRTFIVSWDGRLDKSLAIENGEDRNYVEFLDGYVKAIQQIEASRYFILRNCKAISDFAKK
;
A
#
# COMPACT_ATOMS: atom_id res chain seq x y z
N MET A 1 -8.48 -4.95 21.98
CA MET A 1 -7.53 -4.61 20.90
C MET A 1 -7.81 -3.19 20.45
N ILE A 2 -6.77 -2.40 20.18
CA ILE A 2 -6.87 -1.03 19.68
C ILE A 2 -6.07 -0.98 18.37
N VAL A 3 -6.65 -0.39 17.32
CA VAL A 3 -5.98 -0.21 16.03
C VAL A 3 -5.87 1.29 15.77
N LEU A 4 -4.66 1.75 15.47
CA LEU A 4 -4.38 3.12 15.05
C LEU A 4 -3.87 3.08 13.61
N TYR A 5 -4.44 3.90 12.74
CA TYR A 5 -3.98 4.04 11.37
C TYR A 5 -4.08 5.48 10.88
N GLY A 6 -3.20 5.87 9.96
CA GLY A 6 -3.34 7.10 9.18
C GLY A 6 -4.10 6.84 7.89
N ASP A 7 -4.99 7.76 7.52
CA ASP A 7 -5.82 7.66 6.32
C ASP A 7 -5.08 8.09 5.05
N HIS A 8 -4.23 9.12 5.12
CA HIS A 8 -3.34 9.51 4.04
C HIS A 8 -2.25 10.48 4.51
N ALA A 9 -1.30 10.80 3.63
CA ALA A 9 -0.31 11.83 3.89
C ALA A 9 -0.96 13.22 3.96
N GLY A 10 -0.56 14.03 4.94
CA GLY A 10 -0.98 15.44 5.05
C GLY A 10 -0.01 16.41 4.35
N LEU A 11 1.26 16.01 4.18
CA LEU A 11 2.32 16.84 3.62
C LEU A 11 2.93 16.13 2.42
N TYR A 12 2.92 16.78 1.27
CA TYR A 12 3.52 16.25 0.04
C TYR A 12 4.69 17.11 -0.42
N PRO A 13 5.78 16.51 -0.95
CA PRO A 13 6.97 17.25 -1.39
C PRO A 13 6.75 18.11 -2.65
N PHE A 14 5.57 18.02 -3.26
CA PHE A 14 5.14 18.93 -4.32
C PHE A 14 4.96 20.36 -3.79
N ASN A 15 4.57 20.52 -2.53
CA ASN A 15 4.50 21.81 -1.85
C ASN A 15 5.92 22.33 -1.56
N ARG A 16 6.20 23.58 -1.92
CA ARG A 16 7.52 24.21 -1.76
C ARG A 16 7.97 24.28 -0.30
N GLU A 17 7.08 24.65 0.62
CA GLU A 17 7.42 24.75 2.04
C GLU A 17 7.76 23.39 2.62
N VAL A 18 6.97 22.36 2.27
CA VAL A 18 7.22 20.97 2.67
C VAL A 18 8.58 20.52 2.14
N ARG A 19 8.86 20.73 0.85
CA ARG A 19 10.13 20.34 0.23
C ARG A 19 11.35 21.02 0.86
N VAL A 20 11.22 22.25 1.33
CA VAL A 20 12.32 23.01 1.95
C VAL A 20 12.51 22.66 3.43
N ASN A 21 11.43 22.42 4.17
CA ASN A 21 11.47 22.30 5.62
C ASN A 21 11.53 20.85 6.10
N MET A 22 10.82 19.91 5.46
CA MET A 22 10.81 18.51 5.89
C MET A 22 12.21 17.90 5.91
N PRO A 23 13.09 18.10 4.90
CA PRO A 23 14.44 17.55 4.96
C PRO A 23 15.27 18.07 6.13
N LYS A 24 15.05 19.33 6.54
CA LYS A 24 15.74 19.91 7.71
C LYS A 24 15.27 19.31 9.02
N ILE A 25 13.99 18.94 9.11
CA ILE A 25 13.38 18.33 10.30
C ILE A 25 13.79 16.86 10.40
N LEU A 26 13.75 16.14 9.28
CA LEU A 26 14.03 14.70 9.24
C LEU A 26 15.53 14.37 9.19
N GLY A 27 16.36 15.31 8.74
CA GLY A 27 17.80 15.07 8.52
C GLY A 27 18.11 14.26 7.26
N GLU A 28 17.13 14.06 6.39
CA GLU A 28 17.21 13.26 5.17
C GLU A 28 16.22 13.77 4.12
N GLU A 29 16.36 13.33 2.87
CA GLU A 29 15.43 13.71 1.81
C GLU A 29 14.00 13.21 2.09
N TYR A 30 13.01 14.09 1.86
CA TYR A 30 11.58 13.78 1.98
C TYR A 30 10.98 13.57 0.59
N THR A 31 11.07 12.32 0.11
CA THR A 31 10.60 11.92 -1.22
C THR A 31 9.09 11.69 -1.25
N PHE A 32 8.52 11.57 -2.46
CA PHE A 32 7.10 11.23 -2.62
C PHE A 32 6.78 9.87 -1.99
N GLU A 33 7.63 8.87 -2.20
CA GLU A 33 7.49 7.54 -1.60
C GLU A 33 7.46 7.60 -0.07
N LYS A 34 8.38 8.36 0.55
CA LYS A 34 8.38 8.56 2.00
C LYS A 34 7.11 9.23 2.49
N ALA A 35 6.57 10.17 1.73
CA ALA A 35 5.32 10.85 2.08
C ALA A 35 4.12 9.88 2.09
N LEU A 36 4.12 8.82 1.29
CA LEU A 36 3.02 7.84 1.23
C LEU A 36 2.92 6.95 2.49
N ASN A 37 3.96 6.90 3.33
CA ASN A 37 3.91 6.13 4.57
C ASN A 37 2.93 6.75 5.56
N VAL A 38 2.00 5.93 6.05
CA VAL A 38 1.06 6.26 7.13
C VAL A 38 1.27 5.30 8.29
N PRO A 39 1.04 5.73 9.55
CA PRO A 39 1.15 4.82 10.68
C PRO A 39 0.10 3.70 10.58
N PHE A 40 0.48 2.49 10.98
CA PHE A 40 -0.42 1.39 11.25
C PHE A 40 0.10 0.63 12.47
N ALA A 41 -0.68 0.61 13.55
CA ALA A 41 -0.30 -0.02 14.81
C ALA A 41 -1.47 -0.76 15.42
N ILE A 42 -1.22 -1.99 15.87
CA ILE A 42 -2.20 -2.82 16.57
C ILE A 42 -1.70 -3.05 18.00
N HIS A 43 -2.48 -2.65 18.99
CA HIS A 43 -2.21 -2.88 20.39
C HIS A 43 -3.18 -3.90 20.99
N ILE A 44 -2.64 -4.96 21.59
CA ILE A 44 -3.40 -6.00 22.28
C ILE A 44 -3.01 -5.95 23.76
N PRO A 45 -3.85 -5.37 24.64
CA PRO A 45 -3.56 -5.25 26.07
C PRO A 45 -3.21 -6.61 26.69
N GLY A 46 -2.15 -6.66 27.49
CA GLY A 46 -1.71 -7.87 28.18
C GLY A 46 -1.08 -8.95 27.30
N SER A 47 -0.89 -8.72 25.99
CA SER A 47 -0.29 -9.73 25.10
C SER A 47 1.22 -9.91 25.25
N GLY A 48 1.94 -8.86 25.68
CA GLY A 48 3.40 -8.85 25.72
C GLY A 48 4.08 -8.89 24.34
N VAL A 49 3.32 -8.80 23.24
CA VAL A 49 3.84 -8.87 21.87
C VAL A 49 4.47 -7.53 21.49
N HIS A 50 5.73 -7.57 21.09
CA HIS A 50 6.47 -6.44 20.53
C HIS A 50 7.07 -6.87 19.19
N ARG A 51 6.40 -6.49 18.08
CA ARG A 51 6.83 -6.84 16.72
C ARG A 51 6.77 -5.60 15.83
N ILE A 52 7.83 -5.39 15.05
CA ILE A 52 7.86 -4.43 13.94
C ILE A 52 7.72 -5.23 12.65
N VAL A 53 6.73 -4.88 11.83
CA VAL A 53 6.55 -5.47 10.49
C VAL A 53 7.25 -4.53 9.49
N LYS A 54 8.21 -5.07 8.75
CA LYS A 54 8.96 -4.31 7.73
C LYS A 54 8.43 -4.49 6.31
N THR A 55 7.59 -5.51 6.10
CA THR A 55 6.97 -5.81 4.81
C THR A 55 6.11 -4.65 4.35
N THR A 56 6.28 -4.23 3.10
CA THR A 56 5.49 -3.16 2.48
C THR A 56 4.01 -3.55 2.44
N GLY A 57 3.15 -2.67 2.95
CA GLY A 57 1.71 -2.90 3.04
C GLY A 57 0.89 -1.65 2.77
N GLY A 58 -0.32 -1.85 2.25
CA GLY A 58 -1.29 -0.80 2.00
C GLY A 58 -2.55 -0.97 2.84
N GLN A 59 -3.45 0.01 2.82
CA GLN A 59 -4.66 0.00 3.66
C GLN A 59 -5.59 -1.19 3.40
N ILE A 60 -5.60 -1.74 2.19
CA ILE A 60 -6.39 -2.93 1.85
C ILE A 60 -5.93 -4.19 2.61
N ASP A 61 -4.70 -4.18 3.13
CA ASP A 61 -4.11 -5.28 3.90
C ASP A 61 -4.52 -5.24 5.38
N PHE A 62 -5.12 -4.14 5.85
CA PHE A 62 -5.47 -3.99 7.27
C PHE A 62 -6.51 -5.01 7.71
N LEU A 63 -7.59 -5.18 6.95
CA LEU A 63 -8.66 -6.10 7.32
C LEU A 63 -8.17 -7.56 7.45
N PRO A 64 -7.54 -8.18 6.44
CA PRO A 64 -7.04 -9.55 6.59
C PRO A 64 -6.02 -9.69 7.73
N THR A 65 -5.17 -8.68 7.95
CA THR A 65 -4.22 -8.67 9.09
C THR A 65 -4.93 -8.62 10.44
N ILE A 66 -5.94 -7.76 10.60
CA ILE A 66 -6.70 -7.61 11.84
C ILE A 66 -7.50 -8.88 12.14
N LEU A 67 -8.13 -9.49 11.13
CA LEU A 67 -8.87 -10.74 11.29
C LEU A 67 -7.97 -11.87 11.78
N ASN A 68 -6.76 -11.99 11.21
CA ASN A 68 -5.75 -12.94 11.69
C ASN A 68 -5.38 -12.69 13.16
N VAL A 69 -5.11 -11.44 13.54
CA VAL A 69 -4.80 -11.08 14.94
C VAL A 69 -5.96 -11.43 15.89
N MET A 70 -7.20 -11.29 15.45
CA MET A 70 -8.38 -11.63 16.23
C MET A 70 -8.67 -13.14 16.28
N GLY A 71 -7.94 -13.97 15.54
CA GLY A 71 -8.23 -15.40 15.40
C GLY A 71 -9.53 -15.69 14.66
N ILE A 72 -9.99 -14.77 13.80
CA ILE A 72 -11.22 -14.91 13.01
C ILE A 72 -10.87 -15.51 11.65
N GLU A 73 -11.38 -16.70 11.38
CA GLU A 73 -11.32 -17.28 10.04
C GLU A 73 -12.42 -16.69 9.15
N TYR A 74 -12.02 -15.99 8.10
CA TYR A 74 -12.95 -15.49 7.10
C TYR A 74 -12.98 -16.44 5.90
N ARG A 75 -14.05 -17.22 5.78
CA ARG A 75 -14.18 -18.28 4.76
C ARG A 75 -15.05 -17.87 3.57
N GLU A 76 -15.71 -16.72 3.62
CA GLU A 76 -16.70 -16.30 2.63
C GLU A 76 -16.23 -15.09 1.81
N GLY A 77 -15.80 -15.29 0.57
CA GLY A 77 -15.36 -14.20 -0.31
C GLY A 77 -13.84 -14.10 -0.42
N PHE A 78 -13.35 -12.98 -0.95
CA PHE A 78 -11.92 -12.79 -1.22
C PHE A 78 -11.49 -11.39 -0.75
N PHE A 79 -10.24 -11.27 -0.30
CA PHE A 79 -9.60 -9.99 -0.05
C PHE A 79 -8.65 -9.66 -1.20
N MET A 80 -8.60 -8.39 -1.60
CA MET A 80 -7.53 -7.90 -2.48
C MET A 80 -6.22 -7.69 -1.72
N GLY A 81 -6.30 -7.42 -0.41
CA GLY A 81 -5.15 -7.31 0.47
C GLY A 81 -4.74 -8.65 1.04
N ARG A 82 -3.65 -8.63 1.81
CA ARG A 82 -3.01 -9.78 2.44
C ARG A 82 -2.79 -9.55 3.92
N ASP A 83 -2.59 -10.63 4.65
CA ASP A 83 -2.16 -10.57 6.04
C ASP A 83 -0.67 -10.23 6.13
N LEU A 84 -0.36 -9.04 6.65
CA LEU A 84 1.00 -8.51 6.78
C LEU A 84 1.83 -9.26 7.83
N LEU A 85 1.21 -10.00 8.75
CA LEU A 85 1.95 -10.75 9.78
C LEU A 85 2.49 -12.08 9.25
N ASN A 86 1.89 -12.60 8.18
CA ASN A 86 2.17 -13.91 7.59
C ASN A 86 2.61 -13.83 6.12
N THR A 87 2.95 -12.64 5.63
CA THR A 87 3.48 -12.45 4.28
C THR A 87 4.98 -12.14 4.34
N SER A 88 5.76 -12.73 3.42
CA SER A 88 7.19 -12.44 3.27
C SER A 88 7.49 -11.29 2.31
N HIS A 89 6.61 -11.03 1.34
CA HIS A 89 6.79 -9.98 0.33
C HIS A 89 5.63 -8.99 0.26
N GLY A 90 5.94 -7.71 0.40
CA GLY A 90 5.01 -6.60 0.29
C GLY A 90 4.69 -6.24 -1.15
N PHE A 91 3.56 -5.58 -1.39
CA PHE A 91 3.24 -4.96 -2.68
C PHE A 91 2.01 -4.07 -2.54
N VAL A 92 2.06 -2.85 -3.06
CA VAL A 92 0.97 -1.87 -3.03
C VAL A 92 0.78 -1.32 -4.43
N ALA A 93 -0.40 -1.54 -5.01
CA ALA A 93 -0.81 -0.85 -6.23
C ALA A 93 -1.24 0.58 -5.87
N LEU A 94 -0.65 1.57 -6.53
CA LEU A 94 -0.93 2.99 -6.30
C LEU A 94 -1.96 3.52 -7.29
N ARG A 95 -2.76 4.50 -6.83
CA ARG A 95 -3.79 5.17 -7.63
C ARG A 95 -3.93 6.64 -7.25
N TYR A 96 -4.72 7.38 -8.04
CA TYR A 96 -5.17 8.76 -7.82
C TYR A 96 -4.08 9.84 -7.98
N HIS A 97 -3.00 9.76 -7.21
CA HIS A 97 -1.89 10.72 -7.31
C HIS A 97 -0.85 10.35 -8.37
N VAL A 98 -0.96 9.16 -8.94
CA VAL A 98 -0.08 8.60 -9.96
C VAL A 98 -0.91 7.77 -10.96
N PRO A 99 -0.46 7.60 -12.21
CA PRO A 99 -1.17 6.79 -13.19
C PRO A 99 -1.29 5.32 -12.76
N ASP A 100 -2.39 4.66 -13.17
CA ASP A 100 -2.65 3.25 -12.89
C ASP A 100 -1.49 2.39 -13.44
N GLY A 101 -1.12 1.35 -12.69
CA GLY A 101 0.06 0.52 -12.95
C GLY A 101 1.30 0.93 -12.16
N SER A 102 1.27 2.08 -11.49
CA SER A 102 2.28 2.44 -10.50
C SER A 102 2.19 1.54 -9.26
N PHE A 103 3.33 1.18 -8.67
CA PHE A 103 3.39 0.32 -7.48
C PHE A 103 4.61 0.60 -6.61
N ILE A 104 4.54 0.12 -5.37
CA ILE A 104 5.67 0.01 -4.44
C ILE A 104 5.66 -1.42 -3.88
N ASP A 105 6.80 -2.11 -3.87
CA ASP A 105 6.99 -3.36 -3.12
C ASP A 105 8.06 -3.19 -2.04
N ASP A 106 8.69 -4.26 -1.57
CA ASP A 106 9.67 -4.15 -0.46
C ASP A 106 10.93 -3.39 -0.87
N ASP A 107 11.34 -3.53 -2.14
CA ASP A 107 12.63 -3.03 -2.62
C ASP A 107 12.47 -2.09 -3.83
N ARG A 108 11.31 -2.12 -4.49
CA ARG A 108 11.07 -1.43 -5.77
C ARG A 108 9.97 -0.39 -5.67
N THR A 109 10.23 0.76 -6.29
CA THR A 109 9.25 1.81 -6.55
C THR A 109 9.15 2.05 -8.04
N PHE A 110 7.94 1.92 -8.59
CA PHE A 110 7.65 2.18 -9.99
C PHE A 110 6.51 3.18 -10.14
N ILE A 111 6.78 4.37 -10.67
CA ILE A 111 5.77 5.39 -10.93
C ILE A 111 5.65 5.61 -12.43
N VAL A 112 4.49 5.23 -12.98
CA VAL A 112 4.19 5.35 -14.40
C VAL A 112 4.20 6.83 -14.80
N SER A 113 4.82 7.13 -15.94
CA SER A 113 4.79 8.46 -16.55
C SER A 113 3.34 8.91 -16.81
N TRP A 114 3.05 10.19 -16.60
CA TRP A 114 1.74 10.79 -16.90
C TRP A 114 1.36 10.71 -18.39
N ASP A 115 2.33 10.63 -19.29
CA ASP A 115 2.08 10.41 -20.74
C ASP A 115 1.89 8.91 -21.10
N GLY A 116 1.87 8.03 -20.10
CA GLY A 116 1.69 6.58 -20.25
C GLY A 116 2.92 5.83 -20.74
N ARG A 117 4.04 6.51 -21.00
CA ARG A 117 5.26 5.90 -21.52
C ARG A 117 6.06 5.21 -20.42
N LEU A 118 6.18 3.89 -20.52
CA LEU A 118 6.92 3.09 -19.55
C LEU A 118 8.43 3.41 -19.56
N ASP A 119 9.00 3.74 -20.72
CA ASP A 119 10.40 4.14 -20.86
C ASP A 119 10.77 5.46 -20.18
N LYS A 120 9.77 6.26 -19.79
CA LYS A 120 9.95 7.52 -19.04
C LYS A 120 9.45 7.43 -17.60
N SER A 121 9.06 6.24 -17.16
CA SER A 121 8.56 6.02 -15.80
C SER A 121 9.72 6.01 -14.82
N LEU A 122 9.45 6.39 -13.57
CA LEU A 122 10.42 6.25 -12.49
C LEU A 122 10.50 4.77 -12.14
N ALA A 123 11.71 4.22 -12.09
CA ALA A 123 12.00 2.82 -11.82
C ALA A 123 13.21 2.75 -10.89
N ILE A 124 12.94 2.61 -9.59
CA ILE A 124 13.96 2.63 -8.54
C ILE A 124 13.93 1.29 -7.81
N GLU A 125 15.09 0.67 -7.65
CA GLU A 125 15.27 -0.49 -6.76
C GLU A 125 16.35 -0.13 -5.74
N ASN A 126 16.05 -0.27 -4.44
CA ASN A 126 16.98 0.04 -3.35
C ASN A 126 17.60 1.45 -3.42
N GLY A 127 16.84 2.42 -3.93
CA GLY A 127 17.29 3.82 -4.08
C GLY A 127 18.13 4.09 -5.33
N GLU A 128 18.36 3.10 -6.20
CA GLU A 128 19.11 3.25 -7.44
C GLU A 128 18.18 3.17 -8.66
N ASP A 129 18.46 4.00 -9.67
CA ASP A 129 17.74 3.97 -10.95
C ASP A 129 18.01 2.66 -11.69
N ARG A 130 16.95 2.06 -12.22
CA ARG A 130 17.00 0.77 -12.92
C ARG A 130 16.23 0.80 -14.22
N ASN A 131 16.41 -0.25 -15.02
CA ASN A 131 15.71 -0.35 -16.29
C ASN A 131 14.22 -0.67 -16.04
N TYR A 132 13.31 0.13 -16.58
CA TYR A 132 11.86 -0.05 -16.41
C TYR A 132 11.36 -1.45 -16.80
N VAL A 133 12.07 -2.16 -17.68
CA VAL A 133 11.73 -3.54 -18.10
C VAL A 133 11.71 -4.49 -16.90
N GLU A 134 12.55 -4.24 -15.89
CA GLU A 134 12.65 -5.04 -14.66
C GLU A 134 11.45 -4.86 -13.70
N PHE A 135 10.53 -3.95 -14.02
CA PHE A 135 9.36 -3.60 -13.19
C PHE A 135 8.04 -3.95 -13.88
N LEU A 136 8.09 -4.51 -15.11
CA LEU A 136 6.88 -4.81 -15.87
C LEU A 136 6.00 -5.85 -15.20
N ASP A 137 6.58 -6.77 -14.41
CA ASP A 137 5.83 -7.73 -13.60
C ASP A 137 4.95 -7.01 -12.56
N GLY A 138 5.53 -6.05 -11.84
CA GLY A 138 4.82 -5.27 -10.84
C GLY A 138 3.80 -4.33 -11.47
N TYR A 139 4.12 -3.73 -12.63
CA TYR A 139 3.19 -2.92 -13.41
C TYR A 139 1.93 -3.73 -13.80
N VAL A 140 2.13 -4.92 -14.38
CA VAL A 140 1.03 -5.81 -14.77
C VAL A 140 0.21 -6.22 -13.54
N LYS A 141 0.88 -6.58 -12.44
CA LYS A 141 0.22 -6.95 -11.18
C LYS A 141 -0.63 -5.81 -10.61
N ALA A 142 -0.14 -4.57 -10.65
CA ALA A 142 -0.88 -3.40 -10.20
C ALA A 142 -2.14 -3.18 -11.03
N ILE A 143 -2.03 -3.21 -12.37
CA ILE A 143 -3.18 -3.12 -13.27
C ILE A 143 -4.18 -4.24 -12.98
N GLN A 144 -3.73 -5.48 -12.83
CA GLN A 144 -4.60 -6.62 -12.53
C GLN A 144 -5.37 -6.44 -11.22
N GLN A 145 -4.71 -5.99 -10.15
CA GLN A 145 -5.35 -5.75 -8.86
C GLN A 145 -6.39 -4.63 -8.94
N ILE A 146 -6.06 -3.55 -9.66
CA ILE A 146 -6.96 -2.40 -9.89
C ILE A 146 -8.20 -2.84 -10.67
N GLU A 147 -8.02 -3.55 -11.78
CA GLU A 147 -9.11 -3.95 -12.66
C GLU A 147 -9.96 -5.06 -12.06
N ALA A 148 -9.35 -6.01 -11.33
CA ALA A 148 -10.11 -6.98 -10.56
C ALA A 148 -10.99 -6.28 -9.51
N SER A 149 -10.44 -5.32 -8.77
CA SER A 149 -11.19 -4.56 -7.76
C SER A 149 -12.37 -3.81 -8.41
N ARG A 150 -12.10 -3.11 -9.53
CA ARG A 150 -13.13 -2.43 -10.32
C ARG A 150 -14.23 -3.40 -10.78
N TYR A 151 -13.86 -4.57 -11.29
CA TYR A 151 -14.81 -5.58 -11.73
C TYR A 151 -15.74 -6.03 -10.60
N PHE A 152 -15.19 -6.37 -9.44
CA PHE A 152 -15.99 -6.85 -8.32
C PHE A 152 -16.91 -5.77 -7.74
N ILE A 153 -16.42 -4.53 -7.62
CA ILE A 153 -17.24 -3.41 -7.14
C ILE A 153 -18.41 -3.13 -8.11
N LEU A 154 -18.15 -3.13 -9.42
CA LEU A 154 -19.18 -2.79 -10.40
C LEU A 154 -20.17 -3.93 -10.68
N ARG A 155 -19.80 -5.19 -10.42
CA ARG A 155 -20.64 -6.36 -10.76
C ARG A 155 -21.29 -7.02 -9.54
N ASN A 156 -20.76 -6.84 -8.34
CA ASN A 156 -21.07 -7.70 -7.20
C ASN A 156 -21.53 -6.97 -5.92
N CYS A 157 -22.06 -5.74 -6.03
CA CYS A 157 -22.72 -5.07 -4.92
C CYS A 157 -24.08 -5.73 -4.56
N LYS A 158 -24.06 -6.95 -4.02
CA LYS A 158 -24.99 -7.29 -2.93
C LYS A 158 -24.37 -6.73 -1.65
N ALA A 159 -25.15 -5.97 -0.89
CA ALA A 159 -24.66 -5.21 0.24
C ALA A 159 -24.06 -6.10 1.34
N ILE A 160 -22.97 -5.65 1.96
CA ILE A 160 -22.33 -6.25 3.15
C ILE A 160 -23.35 -6.45 4.29
N SER A 161 -24.47 -5.71 4.29
CA SER A 161 -25.58 -5.88 5.24
C SER A 161 -26.21 -7.28 5.26
N ASP A 162 -26.02 -8.08 4.22
CA ASP A 162 -26.55 -9.45 4.18
C ASP A 162 -25.64 -10.46 4.90
N PHE A 163 -24.35 -10.14 5.09
CA PHE A 163 -23.39 -10.98 5.81
C PHE A 163 -23.48 -10.81 7.33
N ALA A 164 -23.92 -9.65 7.82
CA ALA A 164 -24.09 -9.40 9.25
C ALA A 164 -25.40 -9.98 9.85
N LYS A 165 -26.16 -10.76 9.07
CA LYS A 165 -27.44 -11.38 9.48
C LYS A 165 -27.37 -12.90 9.71
N LYS A 166 -26.17 -13.48 9.76
CA LYS A 166 -25.95 -14.85 10.25
C LYS A 166 -25.09 -14.82 11.50
#